data_AF-A0A848WSQ2-F1
#
_entry.id   AF-A0A848WSQ2-F1
#
_cell.length_a   1.000
_cell.length_b   1.000
_cell.length_c   1.000
_cell.angle_alpha   90.00
_cell.angle_beta   90.00
_cell.angle_gamma   90.00
#
_symmetry.space_group_name_H-M   'P 1'
#
loop_
_entity.id
_entity.type
_entity.pdbx_description
1 polymer ?
#
loop_
_entity_poly.entity_id
_entity_poly.type
_entity_poly.pdbx_seq_one_letter_code
_entity_poly.pdbx_strand_id
1 'polypeptide(L)'
;MPESVSGKKLVIACGGTGGHLFPGIAVAEAWTARGGEVLILISEKQIDTLATEGYDHLRFERLPSIAMPRITSPKMIGFGFKFLGGLGACRKLLKSFGADAVLGMGGFTSAAPLLAGKLAGLPTFVHESNAIPGRANKLNAKFARTVLVGFERCAAHFGVG
;
A
#
# COMPACT_ATOMS: atom_id res chain seq x y z
N MET A 1 2.20 2.13 27.61
CA MET A 1 1.51 2.91 26.56
C MET A 1 2.10 2.49 25.23
N PRO A 2 1.34 2.32 24.14
CA PRO A 2 1.96 2.08 22.84
C PRO A 2 2.95 3.20 22.54
N GLU A 3 4.12 2.86 22.00
CA GLU A 3 5.19 3.82 21.73
C GLU A 3 4.67 4.99 20.87
N SER A 4 5.09 6.21 21.22
CA SER A 4 4.78 7.41 20.44
C SER A 4 5.41 7.31 19.06
N VAL A 5 4.63 7.62 18.01
CA VAL A 5 5.12 7.72 16.63
C VAL A 5 5.28 9.18 16.22
N SER A 6 5.43 10.08 17.20
CA SER A 6 5.56 11.52 16.98
C SER A 6 6.63 11.84 15.95
N GLY A 7 6.24 12.56 14.90
CA GLY A 7 7.13 12.97 13.81
C GLY A 7 7.53 11.85 12.83
N LYS A 8 6.98 10.64 12.96
CA LYS A 8 7.17 9.55 12.00
C LYS A 8 6.14 9.60 10.87
N LYS A 9 6.63 9.41 9.64
CA LYS A 9 5.85 9.56 8.42
C LYS A 9 5.57 8.22 7.76
N LEU A 10 4.31 7.83 7.69
CA LEU A 10 3.87 6.57 7.11
C LEU A 10 3.19 6.81 5.75
N VAL A 11 3.59 6.05 4.73
CA VAL A 11 2.82 5.96 3.49
C VAL A 11 1.98 4.71 3.49
N ILE A 12 0.67 4.85 3.29
CA ILE A 12 -0.26 3.72 3.21
C ILE A 12 -0.75 3.59 1.77
N ALA A 13 -0.48 2.46 1.13
CA ALA A 13 -1.04 2.14 -0.17
C ALA A 13 -2.27 1.24 0.02
N CYS A 14 -3.44 1.75 -0.37
CA CYS A 14 -4.69 1.01 -0.26
C CYS A 14 -5.61 1.44 -1.41
N GLY A 15 -6.22 0.49 -2.12
CA GLY A 15 -7.13 0.86 -3.19
C GLY A 15 -7.62 -0.29 -4.04
N GLY A 16 -8.62 -0.01 -4.85
CA GLY A 16 -9.24 -0.95 -5.78
C GLY A 16 -10.50 -1.64 -5.24
N THR A 17 -10.67 -1.72 -3.92
CA THR A 17 -11.87 -2.21 -3.20
C THR A 17 -11.98 -1.57 -1.81
N GLY A 18 -13.20 -1.42 -1.29
CA GLY A 18 -13.45 -0.91 0.07
C GLY A 18 -12.81 -1.75 1.18
N GLY A 19 -12.69 -3.07 0.99
CA GLY A 19 -12.10 -4.00 1.96
C GLY A 19 -10.61 -3.79 2.26
N HIS A 20 -9.88 -3.04 1.43
CA HIS A 20 -8.50 -2.60 1.73
C HIS A 20 -8.42 -1.13 2.11
N LEU A 21 -9.34 -0.30 1.58
CA LEU A 21 -9.36 1.14 1.82
C LEU A 21 -9.73 1.48 3.27
N PHE A 22 -10.86 0.97 3.77
CA PHE A 22 -11.32 1.34 5.12
C PHE A 22 -10.38 0.87 6.24
N PRO A 23 -9.80 -0.34 6.21
CA PRO A 23 -8.75 -0.69 7.16
C PRO A 23 -7.53 0.23 7.06
N GLY A 24 -7.16 0.67 5.85
CA GLY A 24 -6.07 1.63 5.63
C GLY A 24 -6.35 3.00 6.27
N ILE A 25 -7.58 3.49 6.13
CA ILE A 25 -8.05 4.71 6.78
C ILE A 25 -8.00 4.56 8.30
N ALA A 26 -8.49 3.45 8.86
CA ALA A 26 -8.44 3.21 10.30
C ALA A 26 -7.01 3.19 10.85
N VAL A 27 -6.05 2.63 10.10
CA VAL A 27 -4.63 2.69 10.45
C VAL A 27 -4.11 4.13 10.39
N ALA A 28 -4.50 4.90 9.36
CA ALA A 28 -4.09 6.29 9.21
C ALA A 28 -4.54 7.15 10.40
N GLU A 29 -5.81 7.03 10.81
CA GLU A 29 -6.36 7.77 11.94
C GLU A 29 -5.67 7.38 13.25
N ALA A 30 -5.45 6.09 13.48
CA ALA A 30 -4.75 5.59 14.66
C ALA A 30 -3.28 6.07 14.71
N TRP A 31 -2.61 6.18 13.56
CA TRP A 31 -1.24 6.69 13.47
C TRP A 31 -1.18 8.20 13.74
N THR A 32 -2.08 8.97 13.13
CA THR A 32 -2.19 10.42 13.32
C THR A 32 -2.54 10.77 14.77
N ALA A 33 -3.46 10.03 15.40
CA ALA A 33 -3.83 10.22 16.81
C ALA A 33 -2.65 9.99 17.78
N ARG A 34 -1.60 9.30 17.33
CA ARG A 34 -0.36 9.08 18.09
C ARG A 34 0.78 10.04 17.71
N GLY A 35 0.46 11.12 16.98
CA GLY A 35 1.38 12.19 16.62
C GLY A 35 2.19 11.96 15.33
N GLY A 36 1.89 10.89 14.59
CA GLY A 36 2.53 10.63 13.30
C GLY A 36 1.88 11.37 12.14
N GLU A 37 2.54 11.38 10.99
CA GLU A 37 2.00 11.93 9.74
C GLU A 37 1.73 10.79 8.75
N VAL A 38 0.63 10.88 8.00
CA VAL A 38 0.24 9.84 7.03
C VAL A 38 -0.04 10.42 5.65
N LEU A 39 0.42 9.72 4.63
CA LEU A 39 0.02 9.92 3.24
C LEU A 39 -0.62 8.64 2.70
N ILE A 40 -1.86 8.74 2.25
CA ILE A 40 -2.63 7.61 1.74
C ILE A 40 -2.62 7.63 0.21
N LEU A 41 -2.14 6.55 -0.41
CA LEU A 41 -2.12 6.34 -1.85
C LEU A 41 -3.30 5.49 -2.27
N ILE A 42 -4.19 6.07 -3.07
CA ILE A 42 -5.40 5.44 -3.60
C ILE A 42 -5.34 5.27 -5.12
N SER A 43 -6.17 4.40 -5.68
CA SER A 43 -6.30 4.29 -7.13
C SER A 43 -7.16 5.42 -7.71
N GLU A 44 -7.03 5.67 -9.01
CA GLU A 44 -7.88 6.63 -9.74
C GLU A 44 -9.33 6.15 -9.96
N LYS A 45 -9.72 4.98 -9.41
CA LYS A 45 -11.09 4.49 -9.55
C LYS A 45 -12.05 5.43 -8.82
N GLN A 46 -13.19 5.73 -9.44
CA GLN A 46 -14.22 6.60 -8.86
C GLN A 46 -14.68 6.12 -7.48
N ILE A 47 -14.78 4.80 -7.27
CA ILE A 47 -15.18 4.24 -5.97
C ILE A 47 -14.21 4.59 -4.84
N ASP A 48 -12.90 4.66 -5.13
CA ASP A 48 -11.92 5.05 -4.12
C ASP A 48 -12.05 6.56 -3.84
N THR A 49 -12.38 7.38 -4.84
CA THR A 49 -12.59 8.83 -4.66
C THR A 49 -13.84 9.12 -3.83
N LEU A 50 -14.96 8.45 -4.12
CA LEU A 50 -16.20 8.61 -3.35
C LEU A 50 -16.01 8.12 -1.90
N ALA A 51 -15.29 7.01 -1.71
CA ALA A 51 -15.06 6.45 -0.37
C ALA A 51 -14.14 7.31 0.51
N THR A 52 -13.44 8.29 -0.08
CA THR A 52 -12.67 9.29 0.67
C THR A 52 -13.46 10.55 0.99
N GLU A 53 -14.68 10.73 0.45
CA GLU A 53 -15.56 11.84 0.82
C GLU A 53 -15.91 11.72 2.31
N GLY A 54 -15.60 12.77 3.08
CA GLY A 54 -15.77 12.79 4.55
C GLY A 54 -14.51 12.52 5.37
N TYR A 55 -13.35 12.33 4.73
CA TYR A 55 -12.05 12.19 5.40
C TYR A 55 -11.11 13.38 5.12
N ASP A 56 -11.64 14.60 5.17
CA ASP A 56 -10.90 15.83 4.83
C ASP A 56 -9.70 16.11 5.76
N HIS A 57 -9.66 15.48 6.93
CA HIS A 57 -8.52 15.50 7.87
C HIS A 57 -7.36 14.60 7.45
N LEU A 58 -7.53 13.74 6.44
CA LEU A 58 -6.51 12.83 5.94
C LEU A 58 -5.99 13.28 4.57
N ARG A 59 -4.69 13.06 4.33
CA ARG A 59 -4.05 13.39 3.06
C ARG A 59 -4.08 12.18 2.11
N PHE A 60 -4.76 12.36 0.99
CA PHE A 60 -4.82 11.37 -0.09
C PHE A 60 -4.07 11.84 -1.33
N GLU A 61 -3.34 10.93 -1.98
CA GLU A 61 -2.79 11.13 -3.32
C GLU A 61 -3.19 9.98 -4.24
N ARG A 62 -3.49 10.30 -5.50
CA ARG A 62 -3.88 9.31 -6.49
C ARG A 62 -2.64 8.77 -7.18
N LEU A 63 -2.55 7.45 -7.24
CA LEU A 63 -1.55 6.76 -8.06
C LEU A 63 -2.24 6.13 -9.28
N PRO A 64 -1.70 6.29 -10.49
CA PRO A 64 -2.22 5.62 -11.68
C PRO A 64 -2.25 4.11 -11.46
N SER A 65 -3.45 3.53 -11.40
CA SER A 65 -3.61 2.09 -11.23
C SER A 65 -3.51 1.41 -12.58
N ILE A 66 -2.39 0.74 -12.83
CA ILE A 66 -2.18 0.01 -14.08
C ILE A 66 -2.63 -1.44 -13.88
N ALA A 67 -3.69 -1.86 -14.57
CA ALA A 67 -4.11 -3.25 -14.56
C ALA A 67 -3.08 -4.13 -15.26
N MET A 68 -2.65 -5.21 -14.60
CA MET A 68 -1.69 -6.15 -15.16
C MET A 68 -2.36 -7.03 -16.23
N PRO A 69 -1.89 -7.00 -17.50
CA PRO A 69 -2.36 -7.91 -18.52
C PRO A 69 -1.91 -9.36 -18.25
N ARG A 70 -2.41 -10.32 -19.03
CA ARG A 70 -1.90 -11.71 -18.96
C ARG A 70 -0.40 -11.70 -19.30
N ILE A 71 0.38 -12.50 -18.56
CA ILE A 71 1.84 -12.59 -18.71
C ILE A 71 2.27 -12.95 -20.15
N THR A 72 1.46 -13.70 -20.87
CA THR A 72 1.71 -14.09 -22.27
C THR A 72 1.32 -13.03 -23.31
N SER A 73 0.70 -11.93 -22.89
CA SER A 73 0.23 -10.89 -23.81
C SER A 73 1.38 -9.98 -24.24
N PRO A 74 1.48 -9.59 -25.52
CA PRO A 74 2.41 -8.55 -25.98
C PRO A 74 2.24 -7.21 -25.24
N LYS A 75 1.05 -6.95 -24.69
CA LYS A 75 0.75 -5.77 -23.84
C LYS A 75 1.57 -5.72 -22.55
N MET A 76 2.22 -6.81 -22.15
CA MET A 76 3.09 -6.86 -20.97
C MET A 76 4.30 -5.95 -21.09
N ILE A 77 4.84 -5.74 -22.29
CA ILE A 77 5.98 -4.84 -22.51
C ILE A 77 5.57 -3.40 -22.17
N GLY A 78 4.45 -2.93 -22.75
CA GLY A 78 3.89 -1.61 -22.46
C GLY A 78 3.49 -1.45 -20.99
N PHE A 79 2.96 -2.51 -20.37
CA PHE A 79 2.70 -2.55 -18.93
C PHE A 79 3.99 -2.34 -18.12
N GLY A 80 5.08 -3.01 -18.48
CA GLY A 80 6.38 -2.86 -17.82
C GLY A 80 6.89 -1.43 -17.82
N PHE A 81 6.87 -0.75 -18.97
CA PHE A 81 7.26 0.67 -19.04
C PHE A 81 6.38 1.57 -18.17
N LYS A 82 5.05 1.39 -18.21
CA LYS A 82 4.13 2.16 -17.36
C LYS A 82 4.37 1.88 -15.87
N PHE A 83 4.62 0.62 -15.51
CA PHE A 83 4.93 0.22 -14.13
C PHE A 83 6.24 0.86 -13.65
N LEU A 84 7.28 0.87 -14.48
CA LEU A 84 8.55 1.56 -14.16
C LEU A 84 8.36 3.07 -13.98
N GLY A 85 7.52 3.70 -14.82
CA GLY A 85 7.14 5.10 -14.64
C GLY A 85 6.43 5.34 -13.31
N GLY A 86 5.44 4.50 -12.97
CA GLY A 86 4.73 4.55 -11.69
C GLY A 86 5.64 4.30 -10.48
N LEU A 87 6.62 3.39 -10.62
CA LEU A 87 7.64 3.14 -9.61
C LEU A 87 8.52 4.38 -9.39
N GLY A 88 8.93 5.07 -10.46
CA GLY A 88 9.66 6.33 -10.37
C GLY A 88 8.87 7.43 -9.66
N ALA A 89 7.57 7.56 -9.97
CA ALA A 89 6.67 8.48 -9.29
C ALA A 89 6.55 8.16 -7.79
N CYS A 90 6.39 6.88 -7.43
CA CYS A 90 6.37 6.44 -6.03
C CYS A 90 7.67 6.79 -5.30
N ARG A 91 8.83 6.54 -5.92
CA ARG A 91 10.13 6.90 -5.31
C ARG A 91 10.25 8.40 -5.04
N LYS A 92 9.82 9.23 -6.00
CA LYS A 92 9.82 10.70 -5.84
C LYS A 92 8.91 11.12 -4.69
N LEU A 93 7.70 10.56 -4.65
CA LEU A 93 6.69 10.82 -3.61
C LEU A 93 7.18 10.42 -2.21
N LEU A 94 7.72 9.21 -2.05
CA LEU A 94 8.28 8.74 -0.78
C LEU A 94 9.39 9.68 -0.29
N LYS A 95 10.27 10.12 -1.20
CA LYS A 95 11.35 11.06 -0.88
C LYS A 95 10.82 12.45 -0.51
N SER A 96 9.89 13.01 -1.28
CA SER A 96 9.36 14.36 -1.03
C SER A 96 8.51 14.44 0.23
N PHE A 97 7.79 13.37 0.56
CA PHE A 97 7.04 13.27 1.80
C PHE A 97 7.97 13.06 3.00
N GLY A 98 9.15 12.46 2.79
CA GLY A 98 10.08 12.09 3.86
C GLY A 98 9.63 10.81 4.58
N ALA A 99 9.15 9.82 3.82
CA ALA A 99 8.57 8.60 4.38
C ALA A 99 9.59 7.79 5.22
N ASP A 100 9.17 7.36 6.41
CA ASP A 100 9.91 6.45 7.29
C ASP A 100 9.53 4.98 7.06
N ALA A 101 8.31 4.72 6.58
CA ALA A 101 7.80 3.38 6.35
C ALA A 101 6.73 3.37 5.25
N VAL A 102 6.50 2.18 4.66
CA VAL A 102 5.41 1.96 3.69
C VAL A 102 4.57 0.77 4.11
N LEU A 103 3.26 0.95 4.18
CA LEU A 103 2.27 -0.10 4.47
C LEU A 103 1.38 -0.32 3.25
N GLY A 104 1.32 -1.55 2.73
CA GLY A 104 0.36 -1.94 1.70
C GLY A 104 -0.80 -2.70 2.30
N MET A 105 -2.03 -2.19 2.17
CA MET A 105 -3.24 -2.83 2.71
C MET A 105 -3.84 -3.89 1.79
N GLY A 106 -3.25 -4.10 0.62
CA GLY A 106 -3.72 -5.07 -0.36
C GLY A 106 -3.90 -4.51 -1.76
N GLY A 107 -4.27 -5.41 -2.67
CA GLY A 107 -4.49 -5.09 -4.08
C GLY A 107 -3.21 -4.83 -4.90
N PHE A 108 -3.39 -4.69 -6.20
CA PHE A 108 -2.29 -4.43 -7.14
C PHE A 108 -1.74 -3.00 -7.00
N THR A 109 -2.54 -2.06 -6.48
CA THR A 109 -2.14 -0.68 -6.20
C THR A 109 -0.97 -0.58 -5.24
N SER A 110 -0.83 -1.55 -4.31
CA SER A 110 0.25 -1.59 -3.32
C SER A 110 1.61 -2.00 -3.90
N ALA A 111 1.67 -2.59 -5.10
CA ALA A 111 2.91 -3.18 -5.62
C ALA A 111 4.03 -2.16 -5.87
N ALA A 112 3.72 -1.05 -6.57
CA ALA A 112 4.71 -0.04 -6.89
C ALA A 112 5.19 0.75 -5.64
N PRO A 113 4.31 1.20 -4.73
CA PRO A 113 4.73 1.83 -3.48
C PRO A 113 5.61 0.94 -2.60
N LEU A 114 5.23 -0.34 -2.43
CA LEU A 114 6.02 -1.29 -1.63
C LEU A 114 7.39 -1.56 -2.24
N LEU A 115 7.45 -1.78 -3.56
CA LEU A 115 8.72 -1.96 -4.25
C LEU A 115 9.58 -0.69 -4.16
N ALA A 116 8.99 0.51 -4.33
CA ALA A 116 9.69 1.76 -4.18
C ALA A 116 10.28 1.93 -2.77
N GLY A 117 9.52 1.62 -1.73
CA GLY A 117 9.95 1.67 -0.33
C GLY A 117 11.10 0.71 -0.06
N LYS A 118 10.98 -0.56 -0.51
CA LYS A 118 12.04 -1.56 -0.38
C LYS A 118 13.32 -1.11 -1.06
N LEU A 119 13.23 -0.61 -2.29
CA LEU A 119 14.38 -0.10 -3.05
C LEU A 119 14.92 1.24 -2.52
N ALA A 120 14.23 1.89 -1.59
CA ALA A 120 14.71 3.07 -0.87
C ALA A 120 15.29 2.71 0.51
N GLY A 121 15.32 1.43 0.88
CA GLY A 121 15.80 0.97 2.19
C GLY A 121 14.81 1.19 3.33
N LEU A 122 13.56 1.56 3.03
CA LEU A 122 12.53 1.77 4.04
C LEU A 122 11.96 0.42 4.53
N PRO A 123 11.59 0.30 5.82
CA PRO A 123 10.78 -0.81 6.27
C PRO A 123 9.41 -0.81 5.57
N THR A 124 9.08 -1.95 4.99
CA THR A 124 7.84 -2.17 4.24
C THR A 124 6.98 -3.23 4.92
N PHE A 125 5.68 -2.99 4.94
CA PHE A 125 4.71 -3.85 5.60
C PHE A 125 3.57 -4.19 4.64
N VAL A 126 3.04 -5.40 4.72
CA VAL A 126 1.81 -5.79 4.03
C VAL A 126 0.78 -6.18 5.06
N HIS A 127 -0.45 -5.73 4.90
CA HIS A 127 -1.59 -6.20 5.67
C HIS A 127 -2.52 -7.07 4.82
N GLU A 128 -2.97 -8.18 5.38
CA GLU A 128 -4.00 -9.05 4.79
C GLU A 128 -5.17 -9.22 5.74
N SER A 129 -6.29 -8.59 5.40
CA SER A 129 -7.54 -8.66 6.15
C SER A 129 -8.26 -10.00 5.99
N ASN A 130 -8.00 -10.73 4.90
CA ASN A 130 -8.74 -11.96 4.59
C ASN A 130 -8.11 -13.21 5.22
N ALA A 131 -8.95 -14.23 5.38
CA ALA A 131 -8.51 -15.56 5.82
C ALA A 131 -7.63 -16.28 4.80
N ILE A 132 -7.85 -16.01 3.51
CA ILE A 132 -7.09 -16.55 2.39
C ILE A 132 -6.54 -15.34 1.62
N PRO A 133 -5.21 -15.23 1.46
CA PRO A 133 -4.64 -14.03 0.86
C PRO A 133 -4.88 -13.97 -0.64
N GLY A 134 -5.13 -12.77 -1.12
CA GLY A 134 -5.24 -12.48 -2.55
C GLY A 134 -3.91 -12.69 -3.29
N ARG A 135 -3.98 -12.97 -4.59
CA ARG A 135 -2.79 -13.13 -5.45
C ARG A 135 -1.86 -11.91 -5.41
N ALA A 136 -2.44 -10.70 -5.37
CA ALA A 136 -1.68 -9.47 -5.27
C ALA A 136 -0.91 -9.38 -3.95
N ASN A 137 -1.53 -9.74 -2.83
CA ASN A 137 -0.87 -9.71 -1.53
C ASN A 137 0.22 -10.76 -1.40
N LYS A 138 0.01 -11.98 -1.92
CA LYS A 138 1.07 -12.98 -2.02
C LYS A 138 2.29 -12.48 -2.81
N LEU A 139 2.07 -11.71 -3.88
CA LEU A 139 3.15 -11.09 -4.63
C LEU A 139 3.84 -9.97 -3.82
N ASN A 140 3.04 -9.06 -3.25
CA ASN A 140 3.51 -7.92 -2.50
C ASN A 140 4.30 -8.31 -1.24
N ALA A 141 3.99 -9.45 -0.63
CA ALA A 141 4.72 -9.99 0.52
C ALA A 141 6.23 -10.18 0.25
N LYS A 142 6.62 -10.43 -1.01
CA LYS A 142 8.04 -10.51 -1.42
C LYS A 142 8.78 -9.17 -1.28
N PHE A 143 8.03 -8.07 -1.23
CA PHE A 143 8.56 -6.72 -1.04
C PHE A 143 8.44 -6.23 0.40
N ALA A 144 7.73 -6.97 1.26
CA ALA A 144 7.53 -6.62 2.66
C ALA A 144 8.66 -7.15 3.54
N ARG A 145 9.04 -6.38 4.55
CA ARG A 145 9.82 -6.86 5.69
C ARG A 145 8.98 -7.75 6.60
N THR A 146 7.72 -7.39 6.79
CA THR A 146 6.79 -8.08 7.68
C THR A 146 5.40 -8.13 7.05
N VAL A 147 4.73 -9.27 7.17
CA VAL A 147 3.33 -9.46 6.77
C VAL A 147 2.47 -9.50 8.03
N LEU A 148 1.49 -8.61 8.10
CA LEU A 148 0.52 -8.47 9.18
C LEU A 148 -0.78 -9.15 8.73
N VAL A 149 -1.24 -10.16 9.47
CA VAL A 149 -2.45 -10.90 9.13
C VAL A 149 -3.59 -10.58 10.09
N GLY A 150 -4.81 -10.44 9.55
CA GLY A 150 -6.03 -10.29 10.36
C GLY A 150 -6.52 -11.61 10.97
N PHE A 151 -6.16 -12.74 10.34
CA PHE A 151 -6.47 -14.08 10.83
C PHE A 151 -5.20 -14.92 10.93
N GLU A 152 -5.01 -15.60 12.06
CA GLU A 152 -3.83 -16.44 12.29
C GLU A 152 -3.64 -17.51 11.20
N ARG A 153 -4.73 -18.18 10.80
CA ARG A 153 -4.71 -19.17 9.70
C ARG A 153 -4.19 -18.62 8.36
N CYS A 154 -4.23 -17.30 8.16
CA CYS A 154 -3.74 -16.68 6.94
C CYS A 154 -2.20 -16.71 6.85
N ALA A 155 -1.50 -16.71 7.99
CA ALA A 155 -0.04 -16.70 8.05
C ALA A 155 0.60 -17.87 7.28
N ALA A 156 -0.01 -19.06 7.38
CA ALA A 156 0.44 -20.27 6.69
C ALA A 156 0.53 -20.12 5.15
N HIS A 157 -0.20 -19.17 4.56
CA HIS A 157 -0.18 -18.93 3.11
C HIS A 157 0.97 -18.05 2.62
N PHE A 158 1.70 -17.38 3.51
CA PHE A 158 2.82 -16.50 3.17
C PHE A 158 4.19 -17.18 3.35
N GLY A 159 4.22 -18.45 3.76
CA GLY A 159 5.47 -19.20 3.95
C GLY A 159 6.32 -18.67 5.10
N VAL A 160 5.70 -17.94 6.03
CA VAL A 160 6.35 -17.47 7.27
C VAL A 160 6.16 -18.57 8.31
N GLY A 161 7.25 -19.29 8.57
CA GLY A 161 7.49 -20.02 9.82
C GLY A 161 8.41 -19.19 10.70
#